data_AF-A0A2R6P867-F1
#
_entry.id   AF-A0A2R6P867-F1
#
_cell.length_a   1.000
_cell.length_b   1.000
_cell.length_c   1.000
_cell.angle_alpha   90.00
_cell.angle_beta   90.00
_cell.angle_gamma   90.00
#
_symmetry.space_group_name_H-M   'P 1'
#
loop_
_entity.id
_entity.type
_entity.pdbx_description
1 polymer ?
#
loop_
_entity_poly.entity_id
_entity_poly.type
_entity_poly.pdbx_seq_one_letter_code
_entity_poly.pdbx_strand_id
1 'polypeptide(L)'
;MVRAYAQEHTYKHPWERVTSASWRKFADPENKRALSHILEVDTLNRKLDPEAGKLYTTRAVTIHTPGPWFIRKIVGQEICHCVESTVVDAKSRSMQLATRNISLQKFIEVEEKIRYDPHPDNPNEWTVCKQETSIRIKPLSVLASMAEKIEQKCVEKFQQNSAKGREVMERMCKYLEAESKGISL
;
A
#
# COMPACT_ATOMS: atom_id res chain seq x y z
N MET A 1 -11.04 19.50 -4.76
CA MET A 1 -11.55 18.88 -3.50
C MET A 1 -10.51 17.87 -3.02
N VAL A 2 -10.37 17.67 -1.72
CA VAL A 2 -9.52 16.63 -1.13
C VAL A 2 -10.43 15.74 -0.29
N ARG A 3 -10.52 14.45 -0.59
CA ARG A 3 -11.13 13.47 0.30
C ARG A 3 -10.03 12.68 0.99
N ALA A 4 -10.12 12.60 2.31
CA ALA A 4 -9.26 11.77 3.13
C ALA A 4 -10.09 10.67 3.78
N TYR A 5 -9.53 9.47 3.89
CA TYR A 5 -10.15 8.35 4.57
C TYR A 5 -9.10 7.61 5.36
N ALA A 6 -9.50 7.12 6.53
CA ALA A 6 -8.67 6.38 7.44
C ALA A 6 -9.35 5.05 7.76
N GLN A 7 -8.56 4.00 7.92
CA GLN A 7 -9.00 2.71 8.39
C GLN A 7 -7.96 2.10 9.30
N GLU A 8 -8.42 1.32 10.26
CA GLU A 8 -7.57 0.56 11.17
C GLU A 8 -7.89 -0.93 11.05
N HIS A 9 -6.86 -1.75 11.18
CA HIS A 9 -6.99 -3.20 11.18
C HIS A 9 -5.97 -3.84 12.10
N THR A 10 -6.40 -4.80 12.89
CA THR A 10 -5.50 -5.58 13.77
C THR A 10 -5.20 -6.92 13.15
N TYR A 11 -3.92 -7.15 12.82
CA TYR A 11 -3.40 -8.46 12.46
C TYR A 11 -3.08 -9.23 13.75
N LYS A 12 -3.64 -10.42 13.91
CA LYS A 12 -3.31 -11.32 15.04
C LYS A 12 -2.01 -12.09 14.77
N HIS A 13 -0.98 -11.34 14.41
CA HIS A 13 0.37 -11.82 14.08
C HIS A 13 1.42 -10.85 14.65
N PRO A 14 2.58 -11.36 15.12
CA PRO A 14 3.67 -10.52 15.61
C PRO A 14 4.15 -9.53 14.55
N TRP A 15 4.66 -8.38 15.01
CA TRP A 15 5.08 -7.28 14.15
C TRP A 15 6.13 -7.69 13.12
N GLU A 16 7.09 -8.52 13.51
CA GLU A 16 8.14 -9.04 12.65
C GLU A 16 7.57 -9.84 11.48
N ARG A 17 6.49 -10.60 11.74
CA ARG A 17 5.81 -11.40 10.71
C ARG A 17 5.00 -10.52 9.78
N VAL A 18 4.26 -9.55 10.31
CA VAL A 18 3.44 -8.64 9.50
C VAL A 18 4.31 -7.77 8.60
N THR A 19 5.41 -7.23 9.13
CA THR A 19 6.35 -6.44 8.33
C THR A 19 7.05 -7.28 7.27
N SER A 20 7.44 -8.52 7.58
CA SER A 20 7.97 -9.49 6.60
C SER A 20 6.95 -9.82 5.50
N ALA A 21 5.68 -10.03 5.87
CA ALA A 21 4.59 -10.22 4.92
C ALA A 21 4.40 -9.01 3.99
N SER A 22 4.52 -7.78 4.53
CA SER A 22 4.42 -6.54 3.76
C SER A 22 5.47 -6.45 2.65
N TRP A 23 6.69 -6.91 2.93
CA TRP A 23 7.76 -6.99 1.92
C TRP A 23 7.51 -8.07 0.86
N ARG A 24 7.01 -9.24 1.27
CA ARG A 24 6.80 -10.40 0.38
C ARG A 24 5.48 -10.37 -0.40
N LYS A 25 4.52 -9.50 -0.06
CA LYS A 25 3.17 -9.50 -0.66
C LYS A 25 3.13 -9.37 -2.18
N PHE A 26 4.15 -8.77 -2.79
CA PHE A 26 4.27 -8.64 -4.26
C PHE A 26 5.27 -9.61 -4.92
N ALA A 27 6.07 -10.33 -4.13
CA ALA A 27 7.11 -11.22 -4.64
C ALA A 27 6.57 -12.61 -4.99
N ASP A 28 5.53 -13.05 -4.28
CA ASP A 28 4.95 -14.39 -4.47
C ASP A 28 4.07 -14.45 -5.74
N PRO A 29 4.36 -15.37 -6.70
CA PRO A 29 3.51 -15.57 -7.88
C PRO A 29 2.04 -15.85 -7.56
N GLU A 30 1.74 -16.53 -6.45
CA GLU A 30 0.37 -16.82 -6.03
C GLU A 30 -0.41 -15.56 -5.62
N ASN A 31 0.29 -14.49 -5.25
CA ASN A 31 -0.32 -13.19 -4.92
C ASN A 31 -0.70 -12.41 -6.18
N LYS A 32 -0.07 -12.67 -7.33
CA LYS A 32 -0.32 -11.92 -8.59
C LYS A 32 -1.78 -11.96 -9.02
N ARG A 33 -2.47 -13.09 -8.81
CA ARG A 33 -3.90 -13.20 -9.16
C ARG A 33 -4.79 -12.34 -8.27
N ALA A 34 -4.51 -12.29 -6.96
CA ALA A 34 -5.27 -11.50 -6.00
C ALA A 34 -4.99 -9.99 -6.15
N LEU A 35 -3.72 -9.65 -6.43
CA LEU A 35 -3.23 -8.29 -6.62
C LEU A 35 -3.03 -7.96 -8.11
N SER A 36 -3.94 -8.40 -8.97
CA SER A 36 -3.80 -8.28 -10.44
C SER A 36 -3.71 -6.85 -10.97
N HIS A 37 -4.05 -5.86 -10.14
CA HIS A 37 -3.87 -4.44 -10.45
C HIS A 37 -2.41 -4.00 -10.31
N ILE A 38 -1.57 -4.72 -9.57
CA ILE A 38 -0.15 -4.44 -9.43
C ILE A 38 0.58 -5.20 -10.54
N LEU A 39 1.16 -4.46 -11.48
CA LEU A 39 1.89 -5.03 -12.61
C LEU A 39 3.34 -5.32 -12.24
N GLU A 40 3.98 -4.38 -11.52
CA GLU A 40 5.40 -4.44 -11.23
C GLU A 40 5.74 -3.67 -9.95
N VAL A 41 6.74 -4.16 -9.22
CA VAL A 41 7.28 -3.52 -8.01
C VAL A 41 8.80 -3.69 -7.98
N ASP A 42 9.52 -2.59 -8.10
CA ASP A 42 10.98 -2.58 -8.12
C ASP A 42 11.56 -1.77 -6.97
N THR A 43 12.65 -2.26 -6.38
CA THR A 43 13.38 -1.48 -5.37
C THR A 43 14.34 -0.53 -6.08
N LEU A 44 14.09 0.76 -5.96
CA LEU A 44 14.95 1.81 -6.52
C LEU A 44 16.13 2.13 -5.63
N ASN A 45 15.91 2.11 -4.31
CA ASN A 45 16.94 2.41 -3.32
C ASN A 45 16.67 1.65 -2.02
N ARG A 46 17.73 1.25 -1.34
CA ARG A 46 17.68 0.64 -0.01
C ARG A 46 18.91 1.06 0.78
N LYS A 47 18.69 1.64 1.96
CA LYS A 47 19.75 2.12 2.85
C LYS A 47 19.45 1.68 4.29
N LEU A 48 20.39 0.97 4.90
CA LEU A 48 20.40 0.73 6.34
C LEU A 48 21.18 1.85 7.01
N ASP A 49 20.62 2.44 8.06
CA ASP A 49 21.30 3.30 9.02
C ASP A 49 21.54 2.48 10.30
N PRO A 50 22.76 1.96 10.50
CA PRO A 50 23.06 1.11 11.66
C PRO A 50 23.00 1.85 12.98
N GLU A 51 23.39 3.13 13.01
CA GLU A 51 23.41 3.94 14.23
C GLU A 51 21.97 4.22 14.71
N ALA A 52 21.11 4.64 13.77
CA ALA A 52 19.70 4.86 14.06
C ALA A 52 18.93 3.54 14.26
N GLY A 53 19.38 2.44 13.66
CA GLY A 53 18.64 1.16 13.61
C GLY A 53 17.45 1.21 12.65
N LYS A 54 17.60 1.94 11.53
CA LYS A 54 16.51 2.23 10.58
C LYS A 54 16.84 1.76 9.18
N LEU A 55 15.90 1.07 8.53
CA LEU A 55 15.96 0.70 7.13
C LEU A 55 15.06 1.62 6.31
N TYR A 56 15.67 2.33 5.36
CA TYR A 56 14.98 3.18 4.39
C TYR A 56 14.94 2.45 3.05
N THR A 57 13.76 2.38 2.44
CA THR A 57 13.60 1.77 1.11
C THR A 57 12.70 2.65 0.26
N THR A 58 13.05 2.79 -1.02
CA THR A 58 12.21 3.44 -2.03
C THR A 58 11.91 2.42 -3.11
N ARG A 59 10.62 2.26 -3.46
CA ARG A 59 10.17 1.35 -4.51
C ARG A 59 9.40 2.10 -5.59
N ALA A 60 9.55 1.67 -6.84
CA ALA A 60 8.62 1.99 -7.92
C ALA A 60 7.51 0.95 -7.91
N VAL A 61 6.27 1.39 -8.08
CA VAL A 61 5.10 0.51 -8.18
C VAL A 61 4.32 0.88 -9.42
N THR A 62 4.16 -0.07 -10.34
CA THR A 62 3.37 0.10 -11.56
C THR A 62 2.02 -0.57 -11.37
N ILE A 63 0.95 0.20 -11.55
CA ILE A 63 -0.43 -0.23 -11.29
C ILE A 63 -1.26 -0.10 -12.57
N HIS A 64 -2.00 -1.14 -12.93
CA HIS A 64 -3.09 -1.05 -13.88
C HIS A 64 -4.33 -0.50 -13.18
N THR A 65 -4.64 0.76 -13.48
CA THR A 65 -5.81 1.45 -12.94
C THR A 65 -6.66 1.96 -14.10
N PRO A 66 -7.50 1.12 -14.71
CA PRO A 66 -8.43 1.59 -15.71
C PRO A 66 -9.37 2.60 -15.03
N GLY A 67 -9.19 3.88 -15.36
CA GLY A 67 -10.10 4.92 -14.93
C GLY A 67 -11.51 4.67 -15.48
N PRO A 68 -12.53 5.37 -14.98
CA PRO A 68 -13.83 5.41 -15.64
C PRO A 68 -13.67 5.66 -17.15
N TRP A 69 -14.49 5.01 -17.97
CA TRP A 69 -14.34 5.00 -19.44
C TRP A 69 -14.21 6.40 -20.07
N PHE A 70 -14.84 7.42 -19.47
CA PHE A 70 -14.75 8.81 -19.90
C PHE A 70 -13.42 9.49 -19.51
N ILE A 71 -12.84 9.14 -18.35
CA ILE A 71 -11.48 9.60 -17.98
C ILE A 71 -10.46 8.96 -18.91
N ARG A 72 -10.64 7.68 -19.27
CA ARG A 72 -9.75 7.00 -20.23
C ARG A 72 -9.66 7.75 -21.56
N LYS A 73 -10.76 8.33 -22.06
CA LYS A 73 -10.76 9.16 -23.29
C LYS A 73 -9.98 10.47 -23.15
N ILE A 74 -9.92 11.05 -21.95
CA ILE A 74 -9.23 12.32 -21.68
C ILE A 74 -7.76 12.10 -21.36
N VAL A 75 -7.47 11.07 -20.56
CA VAL A 75 -6.17 10.77 -19.97
C VAL A 75 -5.31 9.91 -20.91
N GLY A 76 -5.93 9.07 -21.75
CA GLY A 76 -5.25 8.28 -22.78
C GLY A 76 -4.36 7.14 -22.26
N GLN A 77 -4.28 6.94 -20.93
CA GLN A 77 -3.46 5.90 -20.30
C GLN A 77 -4.21 5.20 -19.16
N GLU A 78 -3.92 3.91 -18.96
CA GLU A 78 -4.48 3.07 -17.88
C GLU A 78 -3.41 2.61 -16.89
N ILE A 79 -2.16 3.01 -17.09
CA ILE A 79 -1.03 2.67 -16.24
C ILE A 79 -0.73 3.85 -15.33
N CYS A 80 -0.63 3.57 -14.03
CA CYS A 80 -0.24 4.53 -13.01
C CYS A 80 1.11 4.10 -12.42
N HIS A 81 2.09 4.99 -12.44
CA HIS A 81 3.36 4.78 -11.78
C HIS A 81 3.33 5.51 -10.44
N CYS A 82 3.74 4.80 -9.39
CA CYS A 82 3.80 5.30 -8.02
C CYS A 82 5.21 5.14 -7.47
N VAL A 83 5.55 5.99 -6.52
CA VAL A 83 6.75 5.86 -5.69
C VAL A 83 6.30 5.60 -4.27
N GLU A 84 6.76 4.49 -3.70
CA GLU A 84 6.59 4.13 -2.30
C GLU A 84 7.89 4.42 -1.55
N SER A 85 7.82 5.12 -0.43
CA SER A 85 8.91 5.29 0.51
C SER A 85 8.55 4.60 1.82
N THR A 86 9.46 3.76 2.31
CA THR A 86 9.25 2.93 3.49
C THR A 86 10.39 3.12 4.48
N VAL A 87 10.03 3.27 5.75
CA VAL A 87 10.97 3.33 6.88
C VAL A 87 10.59 2.24 7.88
N VAL A 88 11.54 1.36 8.19
CA VAL A 88 11.41 0.37 9.26
C VAL A 88 12.37 0.76 10.37
N ASP A 89 11.86 0.93 11.58
CA ASP A 89 12.63 1.22 12.78
C ASP A 89 12.59 0.00 13.69
N ALA A 90 13.74 -0.66 13.83
CA ALA A 90 13.86 -1.90 14.60
C ALA A 90 13.80 -1.64 16.12
N LYS A 91 14.22 -0.45 16.58
CA LYS A 91 14.26 -0.10 18.01
C LYS A 91 12.85 0.17 18.55
N SER A 92 12.06 0.94 17.79
CA SER A 92 10.67 1.25 18.18
C SER A 92 9.64 0.24 17.67
N ARG A 93 10.07 -0.78 16.90
CA ARG A 93 9.18 -1.73 16.19
C ARG A 93 8.09 -0.99 15.43
N SER A 94 8.49 -0.15 14.46
CA SER A 94 7.55 0.60 13.64
C SER A 94 7.91 0.51 12.17
N MET A 95 6.92 0.25 11.31
CA MET A 95 7.08 0.30 9.86
C MET A 95 6.08 1.30 9.27
N GLN A 96 6.61 2.29 8.57
CA GLN A 96 5.83 3.36 7.95
C GLN A 96 6.07 3.36 6.45
N LEU A 97 4.99 3.40 5.67
CA LEU A 97 5.00 3.45 4.22
C LEU A 97 4.23 4.68 3.76
N ALA A 98 4.74 5.34 2.73
CA ALA A 98 4.06 6.42 2.03
C ALA A 98 4.15 6.18 0.51
N THR A 99 3.00 5.98 -0.12
CA THR A 99 2.88 5.73 -1.56
C THR A 99 2.20 6.91 -2.23
N ARG A 100 2.81 7.45 -3.29
CA ARG A 100 2.24 8.54 -4.09
C ARG A 100 2.34 8.23 -5.57
N ASN A 101 1.30 8.56 -6.34
CA ASN A 101 1.40 8.49 -7.79
C ASN A 101 2.32 9.60 -8.32
N ILE A 102 3.14 9.28 -9.31
CA ILE A 102 4.01 10.22 -10.04
C ILE A 102 3.49 10.49 -11.44
N SER A 103 2.90 9.48 -12.10
CA SER A 103 2.11 9.72 -13.32
C SER A 103 0.71 10.21 -12.94
N LEU A 104 -0.02 10.80 -13.89
CA LEU A 104 -1.39 11.27 -13.70
C LEU A 104 -1.63 12.41 -12.69
N GLN A 105 -0.59 12.93 -12.03
CA GLN A 105 -0.71 14.03 -11.04
C GLN A 105 -1.38 15.30 -11.58
N LYS A 106 -1.31 15.53 -12.91
CA LYS A 106 -2.03 16.65 -13.58
C LYS A 106 -3.56 16.53 -13.46
N PHE A 107 -4.07 15.32 -13.24
CA PHE A 107 -5.50 15.00 -13.14
C PHE A 107 -5.89 14.63 -11.71
N ILE A 108 -5.12 13.74 -11.09
CA ILE A 108 -5.41 13.15 -9.78
C ILE A 108 -4.11 12.92 -9.01
N GLU A 109 -4.10 13.36 -7.76
CA GLU A 109 -3.06 13.04 -6.78
C GLU A 109 -3.66 12.10 -5.75
N VAL A 110 -2.97 11.00 -5.48
CA VAL A 110 -3.29 10.00 -4.47
C VAL A 110 -2.06 9.82 -3.60
N GLU A 111 -2.23 10.00 -2.30
CA GLU A 111 -1.20 9.68 -1.30
C GLU A 111 -1.79 8.71 -0.28
N GLU A 112 -1.20 7.53 -0.15
CA GLU A 112 -1.51 6.55 0.88
C GLU A 112 -0.38 6.52 1.91
N LYS A 113 -0.74 6.55 3.19
CA LYS A 113 0.17 6.35 4.32
C LYS A 113 -0.28 5.14 5.11
N ILE A 114 0.62 4.21 5.36
CA ILE A 114 0.36 3.02 6.17
C ILE A 114 1.38 2.95 7.29
N ARG A 115 0.92 2.62 8.49
CA ARG A 115 1.76 2.41 9.65
C ARG A 115 1.42 1.09 10.33
N TYR A 116 2.46 0.30 10.60
CA TYR A 116 2.39 -0.95 11.35
C TYR A 116 3.18 -0.82 12.65
N ASP A 117 2.52 -0.99 13.78
CA ASP A 117 3.12 -1.00 15.12
C ASP A 117 2.58 -2.20 15.92
N PRO A 118 3.31 -2.72 16.93
CA PRO A 118 2.77 -3.62 17.93
C PRO A 118 1.44 -3.12 18.49
N HIS A 119 0.49 -4.03 18.68
CA HIS A 119 -0.78 -3.69 19.32
C HIS A 119 -0.54 -3.30 20.78
N PRO A 120 -1.15 -2.21 21.30
CA PRO A 120 -0.90 -1.75 22.68
C PRO A 120 -1.24 -2.81 23.74
N ASP A 121 -2.34 -3.55 23.54
CA ASP A 121 -2.79 -4.58 24.49
C ASP A 121 -2.07 -5.93 24.35
N ASN A 122 -1.49 -6.23 23.18
CA ASN A 122 -0.85 -7.53 22.88
C ASN A 122 0.41 -7.32 22.01
N PRO A 123 1.44 -6.62 22.52
CA PRO A 123 2.54 -6.09 21.71
C PRO A 123 3.49 -7.15 21.14
N ASN A 124 3.44 -8.38 21.63
CA ASN A 124 4.28 -9.47 21.13
C ASN A 124 3.54 -10.41 20.18
N GLU A 125 2.20 -10.33 20.13
CA GLU A 125 1.39 -11.27 19.36
C GLU A 125 0.64 -10.59 18.22
N TRP A 126 0.25 -9.33 18.38
CA TRP A 126 -0.63 -8.64 17.44
C TRP A 126 0.01 -7.35 16.93
N THR A 127 -0.40 -6.93 15.73
CA THR A 127 0.06 -5.73 15.06
C THR A 127 -1.13 -4.87 14.67
N VAL A 128 -1.11 -3.59 15.03
CA VAL A 128 -2.08 -2.60 14.53
C VAL A 128 -1.57 -2.01 13.21
N CYS A 129 -2.44 -2.00 12.21
CA CYS A 129 -2.23 -1.36 10.92
C CYS A 129 -3.16 -0.17 10.82
N LYS A 130 -2.58 1.03 10.71
CA LYS A 130 -3.30 2.27 10.45
C LYS A 130 -3.02 2.71 9.02
N GLN A 131 -4.08 2.87 8.25
CA GLN A 131 -3.97 3.28 6.85
C GLN A 131 -4.79 4.54 6.63
N GLU A 132 -4.13 5.55 6.09
CA GLU A 132 -4.73 6.81 5.70
C GLU A 132 -4.51 7.01 4.21
N THR A 133 -5.46 7.64 3.53
CA THR A 133 -5.26 7.98 2.13
C THR A 133 -5.96 9.28 1.82
N SER A 134 -5.28 10.11 1.02
CA SER A 134 -5.83 11.34 0.47
C SER A 134 -5.93 11.24 -1.04
N ILE A 135 -7.06 11.67 -1.58
CA ILE A 135 -7.28 11.81 -3.02
C ILE A 135 -7.60 13.27 -3.29
N ARG A 136 -6.88 13.86 -4.25
CA ARG A 136 -7.11 15.21 -4.74
C ARG A 136 -7.29 15.20 -6.24
N ILE A 137 -8.46 15.63 -6.70
CA ILE A 137 -8.72 15.85 -8.13
C ILE A 137 -8.34 17.29 -8.48
N LYS A 138 -7.51 17.45 -9.52
CA LYS A 138 -7.12 18.77 -10.03
C LYS A 138 -8.29 19.39 -10.82
N PRO A 139 -8.54 20.70 -10.67
CA PRO A 139 -9.60 21.38 -11.39
C PRO A 139 -9.23 21.48 -12.87
N LEU A 140 -9.82 20.62 -13.68
CA LEU A 140 -9.88 20.77 -15.14
C LEU A 140 -11.33 21.12 -15.48
N SER A 141 -11.54 22.14 -16.31
CA SER A 141 -12.89 22.59 -16.73
C SER A 141 -13.76 21.44 -17.26
N VAL A 142 -13.12 20.47 -17.91
CA VAL A 142 -13.75 19.26 -18.47
C VAL A 142 -14.19 18.24 -17.39
N LEU A 143 -13.54 18.21 -16.23
CA LEU A 143 -13.82 17.27 -15.15
C LEU A 143 -14.62 17.89 -14.00
N ALA A 144 -14.77 19.21 -13.96
CA ALA A 144 -15.41 19.92 -12.85
C ALA A 144 -16.83 19.42 -12.54
N SER A 145 -17.65 19.16 -13.58
CA SER A 145 -19.03 18.66 -13.43
C SER A 145 -19.12 17.19 -13.00
N MET A 146 -18.01 16.45 -13.07
CA MET A 146 -17.94 15.01 -12.75
C MET A 146 -16.98 14.70 -11.60
N ALA A 147 -16.30 15.71 -11.04
CA ALA A 147 -15.21 15.55 -10.09
C ALA A 147 -15.64 14.67 -8.91
N GLU A 148 -16.82 14.92 -8.35
CA GLU A 148 -17.35 14.15 -7.22
C GLU A 148 -17.58 12.67 -7.56
N LYS A 149 -18.14 12.37 -8.74
CA LYS A 149 -18.37 10.99 -9.20
C LYS A 149 -17.05 10.25 -9.46
N ILE A 150 -16.05 10.96 -9.99
CA ILE A 150 -14.72 10.41 -10.21
C ILE A 150 -14.09 10.07 -8.86
N GLU A 151 -14.16 11.01 -7.92
CA GLU A 151 -13.62 10.86 -6.58
C GLU A 151 -14.21 9.64 -5.88
N GLN A 152 -15.54 9.52 -5.90
CA GLN A 152 -16.26 8.39 -5.31
C GLN A 152 -15.81 7.04 -5.90
N LYS A 153 -15.68 6.95 -7.23
CA LYS A 153 -15.20 5.72 -7.89
C LYS A 153 -13.75 5.38 -7.54
N CYS A 154 -12.89 6.40 -7.43
CA CYS A 154 -11.51 6.20 -7.01
C CYS A 154 -11.44 5.67 -5.57
N VAL A 155 -12.24 6.24 -4.66
CA VAL A 155 -12.35 5.78 -3.27
C VAL A 155 -12.82 4.32 -3.20
N GLU A 156 -13.91 3.98 -3.89
CA GLU A 156 -14.45 2.61 -3.91
C GLU A 156 -13.42 1.60 -4.42
N LYS A 157 -12.74 1.93 -5.53
CA LYS A 157 -11.72 1.05 -6.10
C LYS A 157 -10.54 0.86 -5.15
N PHE A 158 -10.14 1.94 -4.48
CA PHE A 158 -9.05 1.91 -3.53
C PHE A 158 -9.41 1.06 -2.30
N GLN A 159 -10.61 1.22 -1.73
CA GLN A 159 -11.09 0.40 -0.62
C GLN A 159 -11.14 -1.09 -0.98
N GLN A 160 -11.61 -1.43 -2.18
CA GLN A 160 -11.60 -2.80 -2.70
C GLN A 160 -10.17 -3.36 -2.83
N ASN A 161 -9.23 -2.56 -3.35
CA ASN A 161 -7.84 -2.98 -3.49
C ASN A 161 -7.17 -3.16 -2.12
N SER A 162 -7.47 -2.29 -1.16
CA SER A 162 -6.97 -2.41 0.21
C SER A 162 -7.51 -3.66 0.92
N ALA A 163 -8.78 -4.01 0.74
CA ALA A 163 -9.35 -5.26 1.24
C ALA A 163 -8.60 -6.49 0.70
N LYS A 164 -8.36 -6.55 -0.61
CA LYS A 164 -7.55 -7.62 -1.24
C LYS A 164 -6.12 -7.65 -0.70
N GLY A 165 -5.52 -6.47 -0.50
CA GLY A 165 -4.20 -6.32 0.12
C GLY A 165 -4.16 -6.94 1.52
N ARG A 166 -5.20 -6.71 2.34
CA ARG A 166 -5.29 -7.29 3.68
C ARG A 166 -5.43 -8.82 3.65
N GLU A 167 -6.24 -9.37 2.74
CA GLU A 167 -6.37 -10.83 2.57
C GLU A 167 -5.03 -11.49 2.21
N VAL A 168 -4.28 -10.87 1.28
CA VAL A 168 -2.94 -11.36 0.92
C VAL A 168 -1.98 -11.26 2.09
N MET A 169 -1.98 -10.16 2.83
CA MET A 169 -1.16 -10.01 4.03
C MET A 169 -1.45 -11.10 5.07
N GLU A 170 -2.71 -11.40 5.32
CA GLU A 170 -3.13 -12.46 6.25
C GLU A 170 -2.65 -13.84 5.78
N ARG A 171 -2.79 -14.15 4.48
CA ARG A 171 -2.27 -15.39 3.90
C ARG A 171 -0.75 -15.48 4.03
N MET A 172 -0.03 -14.41 3.73
CA MET A 172 1.43 -14.36 3.85
C MET A 172 1.88 -14.55 5.30
N CYS A 173 1.17 -14.00 6.27
CA CYS A 173 1.48 -14.24 7.68
C CYS A 173 1.35 -15.73 8.03
N LYS A 174 0.25 -16.39 7.64
CA LYS A 174 0.07 -17.82 7.87
C LYS A 174 1.14 -18.68 7.20
N TYR A 175 1.51 -18.33 5.97
CA TYR A 175 2.59 -18.98 5.25
C TYR A 175 3.93 -18.86 6.00
N LEU A 176 4.30 -17.65 6.42
CA LEU A 176 5.53 -17.38 7.18
C LEU A 176 5.57 -18.11 8.53
N GLU A 177 4.42 -18.22 9.19
CA GLU A 177 4.31 -18.99 10.43
C GLU A 177 4.58 -20.48 10.19
N ALA A 178 3.99 -21.07 9.15
CA ALA A 178 4.23 -22.47 8.79
C ALA A 178 5.70 -22.71 8.39
N GLU A 179 6.29 -21.82 7.58
CA GLU A 179 7.70 -21.85 7.17
C GLU A 179 8.64 -21.84 8.39
N SER A 180 8.38 -20.97 9.37
CA SER A 180 9.21 -20.88 10.59
C SER A 180 9.18 -22.15 11.45
N LYS A 181 8.04 -22.85 11.53
CA LYS A 181 7.89 -24.10 12.27
C LYS A 181 8.62 -25.26 11.57
N GLY A 182 8.65 -25.27 10.24
CA GLY A 182 9.34 -26.30 9.46
C GLY A 182 10.87 -26.24 9.51
N ILE A 183 11.43 -25.06 9.81
CA ILE A 183 12.89 -24.85 9.95
C ILE A 183 13.39 -25.24 11.35
N SER A 184 12.49 -25.42 12.33
CA SER A 184 12.85 -25.77 13.71
C SER A 184 13.09 -27.29 13.94
N LEU A 185 13.50 -28.01 12.89
CA LEU A 185 13.91 -29.43 12.90
C LEU A 185 15.42 -29.54 12.73
#